data_AF-A0AAE0AHY4-F1
#
_entry.id   AF-A0AAE0AHY4-F1
#
_cell.length_a   1.000
_cell.length_b   1.000
_cell.length_c   1.000
_cell.angle_alpha   90.00
_cell.angle_beta   90.00
_cell.angle_gamma   90.00
#
_symmetry.space_group_name_H-M   'P 1'
#
loop_
_entity.id
_entity.type
_entity.pdbx_description
1 polymer ?
#
loop_
_entity_poly.entity_id
_entity_poly.type
_entity_poly.pdbx_seq_one_letter_code
_entity_poly.pdbx_strand_id
1 'polypeptide(L)'
;MSDTVSGAVDTPVTDAAKSGGSDAARIAEVKAWLASQFEAAGKEVPDFEYTPLSVGHLYNLATVSQAKTQAANIIAADFRQKASEYRSQAARIKEILENMGLAQESLTSNVVSSAHVLANVANLLNIRDTELSSFLVAMGDISLRKTAVEEKRAKVEKESKILLDYTRKAIARLTYLKSIHKQLEDDVAPCQKQMEDWKTSLAVMGSKERQYLQQYNNYKALLNRVGYTPEISHGVLVEMAEYRKELEKKTKPILDTLRSYQDLPPDKALAALAIEDKKRQYAAAEKYLEEVLHSALATND
;
A
#
# COMPACT_ATOMS: atom_id res chain seq x y z
N MET A 1 34.48 56.24 -13.46
CA MET A 1 33.97 57.04 -12.33
C MET A 1 33.77 56.07 -11.19
N SER A 2 34.85 55.61 -10.54
CA SER A 2 35.58 56.29 -9.46
C SER A 2 34.79 56.25 -8.14
N ASP A 3 35.03 55.15 -7.42
CA ASP A 3 35.42 55.04 -6.01
C ASP A 3 35.45 56.27 -5.08
N THR A 4 35.16 55.95 -3.80
CA THR A 4 35.63 56.54 -2.52
C THR A 4 34.97 57.87 -2.07
N VAL A 5 34.64 58.14 -0.80
CA VAL A 5 34.97 57.53 0.51
C VAL A 5 34.07 58.15 1.60
N SER A 6 34.13 57.55 2.80
CA SER A 6 33.84 58.12 4.13
C SER A 6 32.48 57.72 4.72
N GLY A 7 32.38 57.13 5.90
CA GLY A 7 33.36 56.83 6.93
C GLY A 7 32.57 56.29 8.12
N ALA A 8 33.11 55.26 8.79
CA ALA A 8 32.51 54.65 9.95
C ALA A 8 32.47 55.61 11.14
N VAL A 9 31.34 55.66 11.86
CA VAL A 9 31.32 55.81 13.32
C VAL A 9 30.16 54.96 13.85
N ASP A 10 30.50 53.83 14.47
CA ASP A 10 29.65 53.16 15.44
C ASP A 10 29.44 54.08 16.65
N THR A 11 28.18 54.29 17.05
CA THR A 11 27.82 54.51 18.45
C THR A 11 26.50 53.80 18.72
N PRO A 12 26.42 52.97 19.77
CA PRO A 12 25.24 52.17 20.07
C PRO A 12 24.23 53.06 20.80
N VAL A 13 23.11 53.37 20.15
CA VAL A 13 21.97 53.99 20.83
C VAL A 13 20.91 52.92 21.04
N THR A 14 20.92 52.42 22.27
CA THR A 14 19.80 51.83 22.98
C THR A 14 18.51 52.60 22.71
N ASP A 15 17.59 52.02 21.93
CA ASP A 15 16.22 52.52 21.80
C ASP A 15 15.23 51.35 21.96
N ALA A 16 15.25 50.74 23.15
CA ALA A 16 14.26 49.74 23.59
C ALA A 16 13.18 50.35 24.52
N ALA A 17 13.17 51.67 24.74
CA ALA A 17 12.34 52.29 25.78
C ALA A 17 11.13 53.10 25.27
N LYS A 18 10.83 53.14 23.96
CA LYS A 18 9.68 53.89 23.41
C LYS A 18 8.45 53.05 23.02
N SER A 19 8.50 51.72 23.09
CA SER A 19 7.37 50.86 22.68
C SER A 19 6.26 50.74 23.75
N GLY A 20 6.57 50.91 25.04
CA GLY A 20 5.61 50.66 26.13
C GLY A 20 4.43 51.66 26.20
N GLY A 21 4.60 52.88 25.69
CA GLY A 21 3.52 53.89 25.70
C GLY A 21 2.45 53.66 24.63
N SER A 22 2.82 53.09 23.48
CA SER A 22 1.88 52.77 22.39
C SER A 22 0.98 51.59 22.74
N ASP A 23 1.51 50.60 23.45
CA ASP A 23 0.76 49.38 23.75
C ASP A 23 -0.27 49.60 24.87
N ALA A 24 0.04 50.43 25.87
CA ALA A 24 -0.93 50.81 26.91
C ALA A 24 -2.14 51.56 26.33
N ALA A 25 -1.92 52.46 25.37
CA ALA A 25 -2.99 53.19 24.67
C ALA A 25 -3.86 52.25 23.82
N ARG A 26 -3.23 51.32 23.07
CA ARG A 26 -3.94 50.30 22.29
C ARG A 26 -4.76 49.36 23.16
N ILE A 27 -4.25 48.97 24.33
CA ILE A 27 -4.99 48.15 25.31
C ILE A 27 -6.23 48.89 25.82
N ALA A 28 -6.12 50.18 26.15
CA ALA A 28 -7.25 50.97 26.62
C ALA A 28 -8.35 51.10 25.54
N GLU A 29 -7.96 51.35 24.29
CA GLU A 29 -8.89 51.45 23.16
C GLU A 29 -9.59 50.11 22.87
N VAL A 30 -8.86 49.00 22.89
CA VAL A 30 -9.42 47.65 22.75
C VAL A 30 -10.38 47.33 23.89
N LYS A 31 -10.05 47.67 25.13
CA LYS A 31 -10.93 47.45 26.29
C LYS A 31 -12.23 48.24 26.18
N ALA A 32 -12.16 49.51 25.80
CA ALA A 32 -13.34 50.36 25.62
C ALA A 32 -14.22 49.85 24.46
N TRP A 33 -13.60 49.46 23.34
CA TRP A 33 -14.32 48.88 22.21
C TRP A 33 -15.01 47.56 22.58
N LEU A 34 -14.29 46.63 23.25
CA LEU A 34 -14.88 45.37 23.72
C LEU A 34 -16.03 45.61 24.69
N ALA A 35 -15.87 46.50 25.66
CA ALA A 35 -16.95 46.85 26.59
C ALA A 35 -18.20 47.32 25.83
N SER A 36 -18.05 48.24 24.88
CA SER A 36 -19.17 48.75 24.07
C SER A 36 -19.86 47.67 23.24
N GLN A 37 -19.10 46.76 22.61
CA GLN A 37 -19.69 45.69 21.78
C GLN A 37 -20.40 44.62 22.61
N PHE A 38 -19.82 44.25 23.76
CA PHE A 38 -20.40 43.24 24.65
C PHE A 38 -21.61 43.79 25.43
N GLU A 39 -21.58 45.06 25.83
CA GLU A 39 -22.73 45.76 26.42
C GLU A 39 -23.89 45.83 25.42
N ALA A 40 -23.63 46.15 24.15
CA ALA A 40 -24.66 46.13 23.10
C ALA A 40 -25.29 44.74 22.90
N ALA A 41 -24.57 43.67 23.25
CA ALA A 41 -25.05 42.29 23.20
C ALA A 41 -25.60 41.78 24.55
N GLY A 42 -25.64 42.62 25.59
CA GLY A 42 -26.08 42.25 26.93
C GLY A 42 -25.18 41.21 27.61
N LYS A 43 -23.89 41.18 27.29
CA LYS A 43 -22.90 40.22 27.81
C LYS A 43 -21.74 40.95 28.48
N GLU A 44 -21.06 40.28 29.40
CA GLU A 44 -19.79 40.74 29.96
C GLU A 44 -18.62 40.36 29.05
N VAL A 45 -17.56 41.17 29.07
CA VAL A 45 -16.32 40.89 28.31
C VAL A 45 -15.61 39.70 28.97
N PRO A 46 -15.36 38.59 28.25
CA PRO A 46 -14.63 37.46 28.80
C PRO A 46 -13.21 37.84 29.21
N ASP A 47 -12.70 37.23 30.27
CA ASP A 47 -11.30 37.40 30.68
C ASP A 47 -10.37 36.78 29.64
N PHE A 48 -9.38 37.54 29.18
CA PHE A 48 -8.33 37.06 28.28
C PHE A 48 -6.99 37.72 28.59
N GLU A 49 -5.91 37.05 28.19
CA GLU A 49 -4.56 37.56 28.39
C GLU A 49 -4.22 38.67 27.39
N TYR A 50 -3.84 39.84 27.91
CA TYR A 50 -3.36 40.98 27.13
C TYR A 50 -1.89 40.78 26.73
N THR A 51 -1.65 39.86 25.81
CA THR A 51 -0.34 39.71 25.15
C THR A 51 -0.19 40.75 24.03
N PRO A 52 1.02 41.22 23.69
CA PRO A 52 1.21 42.17 22.59
C PRO A 52 0.64 41.68 21.25
N LEU A 53 0.68 40.36 21.02
CA LEU A 53 0.09 39.72 19.85
C LEU A 53 -1.45 39.75 19.89
N SER A 54 -2.07 39.39 21.02
CA SER A 54 -3.54 39.43 21.15
C SER A 54 -4.09 40.86 21.07
N VAL A 55 -3.41 41.82 21.70
CA VAL A 55 -3.74 43.25 21.63
C VAL A 55 -3.58 43.77 20.20
N GLY A 56 -2.52 43.41 19.48
CA GLY A 56 -2.33 43.80 18.08
C GLY A 56 -3.45 43.31 17.16
N HIS A 57 -3.87 42.05 17.31
CA HIS A 57 -5.00 41.51 16.54
C HIS A 57 -6.33 42.17 16.91
N LEU A 58 -6.60 42.34 18.21
CA LEU A 58 -7.84 42.97 18.68
C LEU A 58 -7.91 44.45 18.31
N TYR A 59 -6.79 45.17 18.35
CA TYR A 59 -6.71 46.56 17.92
C TYR A 59 -7.04 46.69 16.44
N ASN A 60 -6.40 45.88 15.59
CA ASN A 60 -6.71 45.86 14.15
C ASN A 60 -8.18 45.52 13.89
N LEU A 61 -8.74 44.56 14.64
CA LEU A 61 -10.16 44.21 14.55
C LEU A 61 -11.06 45.37 14.98
N ALA A 62 -10.74 46.05 16.07
CA ALA A 62 -11.46 47.20 16.57
C ALA A 62 -11.47 48.35 15.56
N THR A 63 -10.30 48.70 15.00
CA THR A 63 -10.19 49.75 13.98
C THR A 63 -11.02 49.41 12.73
N VAL A 64 -10.92 48.18 12.22
CA VAL A 64 -11.70 47.74 11.06
C VAL A 64 -13.20 47.72 11.36
N SER A 65 -13.59 47.25 12.55
CA SER A 65 -14.99 47.22 13.00
C SER A 65 -15.56 48.63 13.10
N GLN A 66 -14.86 49.54 13.79
CA GLN A 66 -15.31 50.92 13.99
C GLN A 66 -15.40 51.67 12.66
N ALA A 67 -14.41 51.52 11.78
CA ALA A 67 -14.46 52.12 10.44
C ALA A 67 -15.66 51.62 9.64
N LYS A 68 -15.95 50.32 9.68
CA LYS A 68 -17.15 49.74 9.02
C LYS A 68 -18.45 50.24 9.64
N THR A 69 -18.54 50.32 10.96
CA THR A 69 -19.72 50.84 11.68
C THR A 69 -19.96 52.31 11.34
N GLN A 70 -18.90 53.12 11.28
CA GLN A 70 -18.99 54.52 10.87
C GLN A 70 -19.48 54.65 9.42
N ALA A 71 -18.89 53.89 8.49
CA ALA A 71 -19.33 53.87 7.10
C ALA A 71 -20.80 53.44 6.96
N ALA A 72 -21.22 52.40 7.70
CA ALA A 72 -22.61 51.95 7.72
C ALA A 72 -23.55 53.04 8.27
N ASN A 73 -23.14 53.76 9.32
CA ASN A 73 -23.93 54.85 9.89
C ASN A 73 -24.09 56.02 8.89
N ILE A 74 -23.03 56.39 8.17
CA ILE A 74 -23.08 57.42 7.13
C ILE A 74 -24.06 57.02 6.02
N ILE A 75 -23.95 55.78 5.51
CA ILE A 75 -24.84 55.25 4.47
C ILE A 75 -26.30 55.21 4.98
N ALA A 76 -26.52 54.80 6.22
CA ALA A 76 -27.85 54.77 6.82
C ALA A 76 -28.44 56.18 6.98
N ALA A 77 -27.63 57.18 7.34
CA ALA A 77 -28.06 58.57 7.41
C ALA A 77 -28.44 59.11 6.03
N ASP A 78 -27.58 58.88 5.02
CA ASP A 78 -27.84 59.25 3.62
C ASP A 78 -29.13 58.61 3.07
N PHE A 79 -29.35 57.31 3.32
CA PHE A 79 -30.60 56.66 2.90
C PHE A 79 -31.83 57.21 3.61
N ARG A 80 -31.74 57.56 4.90
CA ARG A 80 -32.85 58.20 5.62
C ARG A 80 -33.17 59.57 5.03
N GLN A 81 -32.14 60.37 4.73
CA GLN A 81 -32.30 61.67 4.09
C GLN A 81 -32.96 61.51 2.71
N LYS A 82 -32.40 60.69 1.82
CA LYS A 82 -32.97 60.41 0.50
C LYS A 82 -34.42 59.93 0.60
N ALA A 83 -34.72 59.01 1.52
CA ALA A 83 -36.08 58.54 1.72
C ALA A 83 -37.03 59.66 2.17
N SER A 84 -36.57 60.62 2.97
CA SER A 84 -37.37 61.80 3.35
C SER A 84 -37.64 62.72 2.15
N GLU A 85 -36.61 62.95 1.32
CA GLU A 85 -36.72 63.75 0.09
C GLU A 85 -37.68 63.11 -0.91
N TYR A 86 -37.55 61.80 -1.18
CA TYR A 86 -38.47 61.05 -2.03
C TYR A 86 -39.92 61.10 -1.53
N ARG A 87 -40.15 60.99 -0.21
CA ARG A 87 -41.50 61.14 0.36
C ARG A 87 -42.06 62.54 0.16
N SER A 88 -41.24 63.58 0.37
CA SER A 88 -41.67 64.97 0.16
C SER A 88 -42.01 65.26 -1.30
N GLN A 89 -41.19 64.76 -2.24
CA GLN A 89 -41.42 64.93 -3.66
C GLN A 89 -42.64 64.11 -4.14
N ALA A 90 -42.85 62.91 -3.60
CA ALA A 90 -44.06 62.13 -3.87
C ALA A 90 -45.33 62.85 -3.38
N ALA A 91 -45.30 63.47 -2.20
CA ALA A 91 -46.40 64.27 -1.68
C ALA A 91 -46.69 65.48 -2.58
N ARG A 92 -45.64 66.21 -3.01
CA ARG A 92 -45.77 67.34 -3.94
C ARG A 92 -46.36 66.91 -5.29
N ILE A 93 -45.89 65.82 -5.88
CA ILE A 93 -46.42 65.31 -7.16
C ILE A 93 -47.89 64.90 -7.00
N LYS A 94 -48.23 64.23 -5.89
CA LYS A 94 -49.61 63.86 -5.57
C LYS A 94 -50.53 65.08 -5.53
N GLU A 95 -50.13 66.14 -4.83
CA GLU A 95 -50.89 67.40 -4.75
C GLU A 95 -51.08 68.05 -6.13
N ILE A 96 -50.03 68.07 -6.97
CA ILE A 96 -50.13 68.59 -8.35
C ILE A 96 -51.14 67.78 -9.17
N LEU A 97 -51.11 66.45 -9.07
CA LEU A 97 -52.05 65.57 -9.79
C LEU A 97 -53.48 65.77 -9.31
N GLU A 98 -53.70 65.91 -8.00
CA GLU A 98 -55.00 66.22 -7.41
C GLU A 98 -55.55 67.56 -7.93
N ASN A 99 -54.72 68.60 -7.99
CA ASN A 99 -55.09 69.91 -8.55
C ASN A 99 -55.44 69.86 -10.05
N MET A 100 -54.88 68.91 -10.79
CA MET A 100 -55.20 68.67 -12.21
C MET A 100 -56.39 67.71 -12.42
N GLY A 101 -57.04 67.23 -11.34
CA GLY A 101 -58.13 66.26 -11.42
C GLY A 101 -57.70 64.82 -11.71
N LEU A 102 -56.40 64.54 -11.69
CA LEU A 102 -55.79 63.21 -11.87
C LEU A 102 -55.52 62.51 -10.54
N ALA A 103 -56.40 62.72 -9.56
CA ALA A 103 -56.34 62.01 -8.29
C ALA A 103 -56.43 60.48 -8.52
N GLN A 104 -55.77 59.70 -7.68
CA GLN A 104 -55.84 58.24 -7.77
C GLN A 104 -57.28 57.71 -7.73
N GLU A 105 -58.15 58.40 -6.98
CA GLU A 105 -59.56 58.06 -6.80
C GLU A 105 -60.42 58.39 -8.03
N SER A 106 -59.98 59.31 -8.90
CA SER A 106 -60.70 59.66 -10.13
C SER A 106 -60.33 58.77 -11.32
N LEU A 107 -59.26 57.97 -11.19
CA LEU A 107 -58.79 57.05 -12.23
C LEU A 107 -59.54 55.72 -12.20
N THR A 108 -59.68 55.09 -13.36
CA THR A 108 -60.23 53.73 -13.44
C THR A 108 -59.27 52.72 -12.80
N SER A 109 -59.81 51.70 -12.13
CA SER A 109 -59.03 50.67 -11.44
C SER A 109 -57.98 49.99 -12.33
N ASN A 110 -58.28 49.80 -13.62
CA ASN A 110 -57.34 49.22 -14.60
C ASN A 110 -56.11 50.10 -14.86
N VAL A 111 -56.27 51.43 -14.88
CA VAL A 111 -55.16 52.37 -15.08
C VAL A 111 -54.27 52.38 -13.84
N VAL A 112 -54.88 52.39 -12.65
CA VAL A 112 -54.15 52.34 -11.37
C VAL A 112 -53.35 51.05 -11.25
N SER A 113 -53.94 49.89 -11.55
CA SER A 113 -53.24 48.61 -11.49
C SER A 113 -52.10 48.52 -12.51
N SER A 114 -52.30 48.99 -13.74
CA SER A 114 -51.28 49.00 -14.78
C SER A 114 -50.09 49.90 -14.41
N ALA A 115 -50.37 51.11 -13.92
CA ALA A 115 -49.33 52.04 -13.45
C ALA A 115 -48.56 51.47 -12.25
N HIS A 116 -49.26 50.78 -11.34
CA HIS A 116 -48.61 50.13 -10.20
C HIS A 116 -47.66 49.01 -10.65
N VAL A 117 -48.09 48.14 -11.59
CA VAL A 117 -47.23 47.09 -12.15
C VAL A 117 -46.02 47.71 -12.83
N LEU A 118 -46.21 48.75 -13.66
CA LEU A 118 -45.10 49.40 -14.35
C LEU A 118 -44.09 50.01 -13.37
N ALA A 119 -44.55 50.68 -12.31
CA ALA A 119 -43.69 51.23 -11.27
C ALA A 119 -42.94 50.13 -10.50
N ASN A 120 -43.60 49.00 -10.19
CA ASN A 120 -42.95 47.87 -9.53
C ASN A 120 -41.86 47.24 -10.40
N VAL A 121 -42.13 47.05 -11.69
CA VAL A 121 -41.14 46.51 -12.63
C VAL A 121 -39.99 47.49 -12.82
N ALA A 122 -40.25 48.80 -12.93
CA ALA A 122 -39.19 49.82 -12.99
C ALA A 122 -38.29 49.78 -11.76
N ASN A 123 -38.88 49.71 -10.56
CA ASN A 123 -38.13 49.61 -9.30
C ASN A 123 -37.29 48.32 -9.23
N LEU A 124 -37.85 47.19 -9.67
CA LEU A 124 -37.13 45.90 -9.68
C LEU A 124 -35.95 45.91 -10.67
N LEU A 125 -36.14 46.56 -11.83
CA LEU A 125 -35.12 46.74 -12.86
C LEU A 125 -34.16 47.91 -12.55
N ASN A 126 -34.41 48.66 -11.47
CA ASN A 126 -33.68 49.87 -11.09
C ASN A 126 -33.63 50.94 -12.21
N ILE A 127 -34.76 51.15 -12.87
CA ILE A 127 -34.96 52.13 -13.94
C ILE A 127 -35.58 53.40 -13.35
N ARG A 128 -35.22 54.58 -13.91
CA ARG A 128 -35.68 55.89 -13.41
C ARG A 128 -36.78 56.52 -14.27
N ASP A 129 -36.98 56.02 -15.47
CA ASP A 129 -37.89 56.47 -16.50
C ASP A 129 -38.90 55.38 -16.86
N THR A 130 -39.96 55.76 -17.56
CA THR A 130 -41.00 54.84 -18.05
C THR A 130 -40.85 54.51 -19.54
N GLU A 131 -39.66 54.74 -20.12
CA GLU A 131 -39.40 54.46 -21.53
C GLU A 131 -39.23 52.96 -21.81
N LEU A 132 -39.87 52.49 -22.88
CA LEU A 132 -39.81 51.08 -23.29
C LEU A 132 -38.37 50.61 -23.58
N SER A 133 -37.54 51.47 -24.18
CA SER A 133 -36.12 51.24 -24.44
C SER A 133 -35.37 50.84 -23.16
N SER A 134 -35.55 51.61 -22.08
CA SER A 134 -34.91 51.38 -20.79
C SER A 134 -35.35 50.05 -20.16
N PHE A 135 -36.64 49.70 -20.26
CA PHE A 135 -37.14 48.39 -19.82
C PHE A 135 -36.50 47.24 -20.62
N LEU A 136 -36.48 47.34 -21.94
CA LEU A 136 -35.93 46.29 -22.80
C LEU A 136 -34.44 46.04 -22.54
N VAL A 137 -33.66 47.11 -22.37
CA VAL A 137 -32.23 47.00 -22.05
C VAL A 137 -32.03 46.33 -20.69
N ALA A 138 -32.71 46.80 -19.63
CA ALA A 138 -32.55 46.24 -18.30
C ALA A 138 -33.02 44.78 -18.20
N MET A 139 -34.10 44.41 -18.90
CA MET A 139 -34.55 43.02 -19.01
C MET A 139 -33.55 42.16 -19.77
N GLY A 140 -32.96 42.68 -20.84
CA GLY A 140 -31.89 42.02 -21.58
C GLY A 140 -30.67 41.75 -20.70
N ASP A 141 -30.22 42.76 -19.96
CA ASP A 141 -29.08 42.65 -19.04
C ASP A 141 -29.32 41.64 -17.91
N ILE A 142 -30.52 41.63 -17.32
CA ILE A 142 -30.89 40.62 -16.31
C ILE A 142 -30.94 39.22 -16.93
N SER A 143 -31.48 39.09 -18.14
CA SER A 143 -31.56 37.81 -18.84
C SER A 143 -30.18 37.24 -19.15
N LEU A 144 -29.24 38.09 -19.62
CA LEU A 144 -27.84 37.70 -19.84
C LEU A 144 -27.12 37.34 -18.53
N ARG A 145 -27.34 38.12 -17.46
CA ARG A 145 -26.77 37.78 -16.14
C ARG A 145 -27.33 36.45 -15.61
N LYS A 146 -28.62 36.20 -15.82
CA LYS A 146 -29.27 34.94 -15.42
C LYS A 146 -28.63 33.76 -16.14
N THR A 147 -28.50 33.81 -17.47
CA THR A 147 -27.89 32.71 -18.25
C THR A 147 -26.44 32.48 -17.86
N ALA A 148 -25.65 33.53 -17.63
CA ALA A 148 -24.26 33.41 -17.18
C ALA A 148 -24.14 32.76 -15.78
N VAL A 149 -25.08 33.05 -14.87
CA VAL A 149 -25.13 32.42 -13.54
C VAL A 149 -25.56 30.96 -13.65
N GLU A 150 -26.56 30.65 -14.49
CA GLU A 150 -27.00 29.28 -14.75
C GLU A 150 -25.88 28.41 -15.34
N GLU A 151 -25.08 28.95 -16.27
CA GLU A 151 -23.93 28.25 -16.83
C GLU A 151 -22.86 27.96 -15.77
N LYS A 152 -22.51 28.95 -14.94
CA LYS A 152 -21.57 28.76 -13.82
C LYS A 152 -22.09 27.72 -12.83
N ARG A 153 -23.38 27.76 -12.51
CA ARG A 153 -24.03 26.77 -11.63
C ARG A 153 -23.94 25.36 -12.23
N ALA A 154 -24.23 25.21 -13.52
CA ALA A 154 -24.14 23.93 -14.21
C ALA A 154 -22.70 23.40 -14.23
N LYS A 155 -21.70 24.27 -14.39
CA LYS A 155 -20.28 23.89 -14.32
C LYS A 155 -19.89 23.39 -12.93
N VAL A 156 -20.23 24.15 -11.88
CA VAL A 156 -19.97 23.76 -10.48
C VAL A 156 -20.69 22.46 -10.13
N GLU A 157 -21.92 22.26 -10.62
CA GLU A 157 -22.64 21.01 -10.39
C GLU A 157 -21.93 19.80 -11.03
N LYS A 158 -21.39 19.95 -12.25
CA LYS A 158 -20.59 18.91 -12.91
C LYS A 158 -19.30 18.61 -12.14
N GLU A 159 -18.56 19.64 -11.72
CA GLU A 159 -17.34 19.50 -10.92
C GLU A 159 -17.62 18.83 -9.57
N SER A 160 -18.72 19.20 -8.92
CA SER A 160 -19.17 18.57 -7.67
C SER A 160 -19.48 17.08 -7.84
N LYS A 161 -20.18 16.69 -8.92
CA LYS A 161 -20.44 15.27 -9.23
C LYS A 161 -19.13 14.49 -9.42
N ILE A 162 -18.19 15.05 -10.19
CA ILE A 162 -16.88 14.44 -10.42
C ILE A 162 -16.12 14.27 -9.10
N LEU A 163 -16.10 15.29 -8.24
CA LEU A 163 -15.42 15.24 -6.96
C LEU A 163 -16.04 14.21 -6.01
N LEU A 164 -17.37 14.09 -6.00
CA LEU A 164 -18.07 13.05 -5.24
C LEU A 164 -17.69 11.64 -5.71
N ASP A 165 -17.56 11.43 -7.01
CA ASP A 165 -17.14 10.13 -7.54
C ASP A 165 -15.68 9.78 -7.17
N TYR A 166 -14.77 10.75 -7.20
CA TYR A 166 -13.41 10.57 -6.69
C TYR A 166 -13.41 10.25 -5.19
N THR A 167 -14.22 10.95 -4.41
CA THR A 167 -14.35 10.71 -2.97
C THR A 167 -14.88 9.32 -2.68
N ARG A 168 -15.90 8.85 -3.41
CA ARG A 168 -16.42 7.48 -3.29
C ARG A 168 -15.35 6.44 -3.62
N LYS A 169 -14.58 6.64 -4.71
CA LYS A 169 -13.48 5.75 -5.08
C LYS A 169 -12.39 5.71 -4.01
N ALA A 170 -12.03 6.86 -3.43
CA ALA A 170 -11.05 6.95 -2.36
C ALA A 170 -11.52 6.22 -1.09
N ILE A 171 -12.80 6.39 -0.71
CA ILE A 171 -13.40 5.68 0.43
C ILE A 171 -13.39 4.18 0.20
N ALA A 172 -13.79 3.69 -0.98
CA ALA A 172 -13.78 2.26 -1.29
C ALA A 172 -12.36 1.67 -1.18
N ARG A 173 -11.36 2.38 -1.70
CA ARG A 173 -9.94 1.96 -1.61
C ARG A 173 -9.42 1.99 -0.18
N LEU A 174 -9.80 2.99 0.62
CA LEU A 174 -9.46 3.06 2.04
C LEU A 174 -10.07 1.89 2.81
N THR A 175 -11.33 1.57 2.56
CA THR A 175 -12.01 0.43 3.20
C THR A 175 -11.35 -0.89 2.85
N TYR A 176 -10.99 -1.10 1.57
CA TYR A 176 -10.25 -2.28 1.14
C TYR A 176 -8.86 -2.39 1.79
N LEU A 177 -8.14 -1.26 1.89
CA LEU A 177 -6.85 -1.26 2.57
C LEU A 177 -6.98 -1.57 4.06
N LYS A 178 -8.01 -1.05 4.73
CA LYS A 178 -8.32 -1.39 6.13
C LYS A 178 -8.62 -2.87 6.30
N SER A 179 -9.35 -3.50 5.38
CA SER A 179 -9.61 -4.95 5.46
C SER A 179 -8.34 -5.78 5.27
N ILE A 180 -7.45 -5.40 4.34
CA ILE A 180 -6.14 -6.06 4.19
C ILE A 180 -5.30 -5.88 5.43
N HIS A 181 -5.22 -4.66 5.96
CA HIS A 181 -4.43 -4.37 7.14
C HIS A 181 -4.86 -5.24 8.32
N LYS A 182 -6.18 -5.33 8.57
CA LYS A 182 -6.73 -6.20 9.59
C LYS A 182 -6.40 -7.67 9.35
N GLN A 183 -6.54 -8.17 8.12
CA GLN A 183 -6.17 -9.55 7.79
C GLN A 183 -4.69 -9.81 8.08
N LEU A 184 -3.82 -8.86 7.73
CA LEU A 184 -2.39 -8.97 7.99
C LEU A 184 -2.08 -8.99 9.49
N GLU A 185 -2.74 -8.15 10.27
CA GLU A 185 -2.64 -8.14 11.73
C GLU A 185 -3.10 -9.48 12.34
N ASP A 186 -4.22 -10.02 11.86
CA ASP A 186 -4.76 -11.31 12.29
C ASP A 186 -3.81 -12.48 11.92
N ASP A 187 -3.09 -12.39 10.79
CA ASP A 187 -2.14 -13.40 10.30
C ASP A 187 -0.78 -13.39 11.03
N VAL A 188 -0.43 -12.31 11.75
CA VAL A 188 0.85 -12.22 12.50
C VAL A 188 0.92 -13.30 13.59
N ALA A 189 -0.14 -13.45 14.40
CA ALA A 189 -0.16 -14.39 15.51
C ALA A 189 0.01 -15.87 15.09
N PRO A 190 -0.71 -16.41 14.08
CA PRO A 190 -0.48 -17.77 13.62
C PRO A 190 0.90 -17.95 12.97
N CYS A 191 1.39 -16.96 12.22
CA CYS A 191 2.74 -17.01 11.64
C CYS A 191 3.83 -17.06 12.72
N GLN A 192 3.70 -16.26 13.78
CA GLN A 192 4.61 -16.31 14.94
C GLN A 192 4.57 -17.66 15.64
N LYS A 193 3.38 -18.24 15.87
CA LYS A 193 3.25 -19.58 16.45
C LYS A 193 3.95 -20.63 15.60
N GLN A 194 3.69 -20.63 14.29
CA GLN A 194 4.35 -21.55 13.36
C GLN A 194 5.87 -21.39 13.37
N MET A 195 6.37 -20.16 13.48
CA MET A 195 7.80 -19.88 13.56
C MET A 195 8.42 -20.44 14.85
N GLU A 196 7.75 -20.31 15.99
CA GLU A 196 8.21 -20.92 17.25
C GLU A 196 8.13 -22.47 17.21
N ASP A 197 7.11 -23.05 16.56
CA ASP A 197 7.01 -24.49 16.33
C ASP A 197 8.16 -25.02 15.46
N TRP A 198 8.54 -24.28 14.42
CA TRP A 198 9.70 -24.61 13.57
C TRP A 198 11.01 -24.49 14.34
N LYS A 199 11.16 -23.44 15.15
CA LYS A 199 12.35 -23.22 15.97
C LYS A 199 12.55 -24.34 16.99
N THR A 200 11.49 -24.75 17.68
CA THR A 200 11.53 -25.89 18.60
C THR A 200 11.84 -27.20 17.88
N SER A 201 11.18 -27.46 16.74
CA SER A 201 11.45 -28.64 15.90
C SER A 201 12.89 -28.69 15.40
N LEU A 202 13.45 -27.54 14.99
CA LEU A 202 14.84 -27.43 14.54
C LEU A 202 15.82 -27.71 15.68
N ALA A 203 15.54 -27.23 16.90
CA ALA A 203 16.36 -27.55 18.08
C ALA A 203 16.37 -29.05 18.40
N VAL A 204 15.22 -29.72 18.23
CA VAL A 204 15.12 -31.18 18.35
C VAL A 204 15.91 -31.88 17.25
N MET A 205 15.80 -31.45 16.00
CA MET A 205 16.55 -32.02 14.88
C MET A 205 18.07 -31.87 15.06
N GLY A 206 18.55 -30.68 15.47
CA GLY A 206 19.98 -30.47 15.75
C GLY A 206 20.49 -31.29 16.94
N SER A 207 19.62 -31.63 17.90
CA SER A 207 19.98 -32.55 18.99
C SER A 207 20.07 -34.00 18.50
N LYS A 208 19.14 -34.44 17.64
CA LYS A 208 19.20 -35.77 17.00
C LYS A 208 20.39 -35.92 16.06
N GLU A 209 20.72 -34.89 15.30
CA GLU A 209 21.90 -34.87 14.44
C GLU A 209 23.18 -35.12 15.24
N ARG A 210 23.37 -34.39 16.35
CA ARG A 210 24.50 -34.59 17.26
C ARG A 210 24.54 -36.00 17.82
N GLN A 211 23.39 -36.56 18.20
CA GLN A 211 23.28 -37.93 18.68
C GLN A 211 23.70 -38.93 17.60
N TYR A 212 23.19 -38.80 16.36
CA TYR A 212 23.55 -39.68 15.25
C TYR A 212 25.03 -39.57 14.88
N LEU A 213 25.59 -38.35 14.91
CA LEU A 213 27.01 -38.15 14.65
C LEU A 213 27.88 -38.82 15.73
N GLN A 214 27.47 -38.71 16.99
CA GLN A 214 28.15 -39.41 18.09
C GLN A 214 28.06 -40.93 17.93
N GLN A 215 26.88 -41.46 17.61
CA GLN A 215 26.69 -42.90 17.35
C GLN A 215 27.53 -43.38 16.16
N TYR A 216 27.52 -42.62 15.06
CA TYR A 216 28.35 -42.90 13.90
C TYR A 216 29.84 -42.94 14.26
N ASN A 217 30.33 -41.95 15.01
CA ASN A 217 31.73 -41.92 15.47
C ASN A 217 32.05 -43.10 16.39
N ASN A 218 31.13 -43.49 17.28
CA ASN A 218 31.28 -44.65 18.15
C ASN A 218 31.37 -45.96 17.34
N TYR A 219 30.47 -46.17 16.38
CA TYR A 219 30.50 -47.35 15.51
C TYR A 219 31.74 -47.37 14.63
N LYS A 220 32.16 -46.23 14.09
CA LYS A 220 33.40 -46.10 13.32
C LYS A 220 34.62 -46.47 14.17
N ALA A 221 34.68 -46.00 15.42
CA ALA A 221 35.74 -46.36 16.35
C ALA A 221 35.73 -47.87 16.68
N LEU A 222 34.54 -48.46 16.88
CA LEU A 222 34.38 -49.89 17.10
C LEU A 222 34.84 -50.72 15.90
N LEU A 223 34.45 -50.32 14.68
CA LEU A 223 34.87 -50.96 13.43
C LEU A 223 36.40 -50.93 13.29
N ASN A 224 37.01 -49.77 13.55
CA ASN A 224 38.46 -49.61 13.55
C ASN A 224 39.14 -50.50 14.60
N ARG A 225 38.57 -50.63 15.81
CA ARG A 225 39.10 -51.50 16.87
C ARG A 225 39.07 -52.98 16.49
N VAL A 226 38.03 -53.40 15.77
CA VAL A 226 37.87 -54.78 15.29
C VAL A 226 38.73 -55.04 14.03
N GLY A 227 39.44 -54.04 13.52
CA GLY A 227 40.31 -54.17 12.35
C GLY A 227 39.53 -54.34 11.04
N TYR A 228 38.28 -53.88 11.00
CA TYR A 228 37.45 -53.98 9.81
C TYR A 228 38.04 -53.13 8.67
N THR A 229 38.34 -53.79 7.56
CA THR A 229 38.63 -53.14 6.28
C THR A 229 37.42 -53.26 5.36
N PRO A 230 37.16 -52.27 4.48
CA PRO A 230 36.06 -52.33 3.51
C PRO A 230 36.06 -53.61 2.63
N GLU A 231 37.21 -54.27 2.52
CA GLU A 231 37.42 -55.54 1.80
C GLU A 231 36.74 -56.74 2.48
N ILE A 232 36.48 -56.66 3.80
CA ILE A 232 35.75 -57.69 4.58
C ILE A 232 34.25 -57.33 4.63
N SER A 233 33.79 -56.40 3.79
CA SER A 233 32.36 -56.15 3.63
C SER A 233 31.67 -57.38 3.04
N HIS A 234 30.44 -57.67 3.47
CA HIS A 234 29.69 -58.83 2.99
C HIS A 234 29.59 -58.88 1.46
N GLY A 235 29.36 -57.74 0.81
CA GLY A 235 29.30 -57.66 -0.65
C GLY A 235 30.62 -58.07 -1.31
N VAL A 236 31.74 -57.52 -0.84
CA VAL A 236 33.08 -57.84 -1.37
C VAL A 236 33.47 -59.29 -1.09
N LEU A 237 33.12 -59.84 0.07
CA LEU A 237 33.35 -61.25 0.41
C LEU A 237 32.56 -62.19 -0.50
N VAL A 238 31.31 -61.85 -0.81
CA VAL A 238 30.47 -62.62 -1.74
C VAL A 238 31.07 -62.58 -3.14
N GLU A 239 31.46 -61.40 -3.63
CA GLU A 239 32.15 -61.25 -4.92
C GLU A 239 33.47 -62.05 -4.96
N MET A 240 34.28 -62.00 -3.91
CA MET A 240 35.52 -62.79 -3.81
C MET A 240 35.25 -64.30 -3.76
N ALA A 241 34.17 -64.74 -3.10
CA ALA A 241 33.78 -66.15 -3.05
C ALA A 241 33.29 -66.65 -4.41
N GLU A 242 32.53 -65.84 -5.14
CA GLU A 242 32.10 -66.12 -6.51
C GLU A 242 33.30 -66.18 -7.46
N TYR A 243 34.21 -65.20 -7.39
CA TYR A 243 35.44 -65.20 -8.17
C TYR A 243 36.32 -66.43 -7.87
N ARG A 244 36.44 -66.82 -6.59
CA ARG A 244 37.16 -68.04 -6.19
C ARG A 244 36.51 -69.28 -6.79
N LYS A 245 35.18 -69.37 -6.78
CA LYS A 245 34.42 -70.48 -7.38
C LYS A 245 34.61 -70.55 -8.90
N GLU A 246 34.66 -69.41 -9.59
CA GLU A 246 34.98 -69.35 -11.01
C GLU A 246 36.43 -69.78 -11.31
N LEU A 247 37.39 -69.34 -10.49
CA LEU A 247 38.79 -69.77 -10.60
C LEU A 247 38.93 -71.28 -10.39
N GLU A 248 38.21 -71.83 -9.42
CA GLU A 248 38.21 -73.27 -9.16
C GLU A 248 37.64 -74.06 -10.34
N LYS A 249 36.55 -73.56 -10.95
CA LYS A 249 35.97 -74.15 -12.17
C LYS A 249 36.97 -74.19 -13.34
N LYS A 250 37.83 -73.18 -13.46
CA LYS A 250 38.88 -73.12 -14.50
C LYS A 250 40.11 -73.96 -14.15
N THR A 251 40.49 -74.01 -12.88
CA THR A 251 41.73 -74.66 -12.42
C THR A 251 41.58 -76.17 -12.25
N LYS A 252 40.40 -76.67 -11.85
CA LYS A 252 40.11 -78.12 -11.73
C LYS A 252 40.47 -78.94 -12.98
N PRO A 253 39.98 -78.60 -14.20
CA PRO A 253 40.32 -79.37 -15.39
C PRO A 253 41.82 -79.31 -15.72
N ILE A 254 42.50 -78.18 -15.45
CA ILE A 254 43.93 -78.04 -15.66
C ILE A 254 44.72 -78.95 -14.70
N LEU A 255 44.33 -78.99 -13.42
CA LEU A 255 44.91 -79.91 -12.43
C LEU A 255 44.67 -81.37 -12.81
N ASP A 256 43.48 -81.71 -13.27
CA ASP A 256 43.16 -83.07 -13.73
C ASP A 256 44.00 -83.47 -14.94
N THR A 257 44.25 -82.55 -15.89
CA THR A 257 45.20 -82.81 -16.98
C THR A 257 46.64 -82.94 -16.50
N LEU A 258 47.07 -82.15 -15.51
CA LEU A 258 48.43 -82.27 -14.97
C LEU A 258 48.62 -83.59 -14.22
N ARG A 259 47.56 -84.06 -13.53
CA ARG A 259 47.54 -85.34 -12.83
C ARG A 259 47.65 -86.52 -13.80
N SER A 260 46.96 -86.46 -14.95
CA SER A 260 47.09 -87.50 -15.98
C SER A 260 48.50 -87.59 -16.59
N TYR A 261 49.25 -86.47 -16.63
CA TYR A 261 50.67 -86.49 -17.04
C TYR A 261 51.60 -87.07 -15.96
N GLN A 262 51.24 -87.00 -14.67
CA GLN A 262 52.01 -87.59 -13.58
C GLN A 262 51.83 -89.12 -13.46
N ASP A 263 50.79 -89.69 -14.08
CA ASP A 263 50.54 -91.13 -14.08
C ASP A 263 51.35 -91.91 -15.13
N LEU A 264 52.15 -91.22 -15.98
CA LEU A 264 53.06 -91.88 -16.93
C LEU A 264 54.49 -91.96 -16.36
N PRO A 265 55.09 -93.16 -16.25
CA PRO A 265 56.47 -93.32 -15.77
C PRO A 265 57.48 -92.59 -16.67
N PRO A 266 58.48 -91.88 -16.11
CA PRO A 266 59.43 -91.04 -16.86
C PRO A 266 60.46 -91.82 -17.70
N ASP A 267 60.35 -93.15 -17.81
CA ASP A 267 61.26 -94.01 -18.57
C ASP A 267 60.54 -94.70 -19.74
N LYS A 268 61.00 -94.45 -20.96
CA LYS A 268 60.36 -94.86 -22.23
C LYS A 268 60.19 -96.39 -22.34
N ALA A 269 61.10 -97.16 -21.74
CA ALA A 269 61.03 -98.62 -21.75
C ALA A 269 59.92 -99.17 -20.83
N LEU A 270 59.73 -98.55 -19.66
CA LEU A 270 58.70 -98.93 -18.70
C LEU A 270 57.30 -98.42 -19.10
N ALA A 271 57.22 -97.28 -19.78
CA ALA A 271 55.98 -96.79 -20.36
C ALA A 271 55.46 -97.73 -21.46
N ALA A 272 56.34 -98.30 -22.29
CA ALA A 272 55.96 -99.29 -23.29
C ALA A 272 55.40 -100.58 -22.66
N LEU A 273 56.03 -101.06 -21.58
CA LEU A 273 55.58 -102.25 -20.85
C LEU A 273 54.24 -102.00 -20.14
N ALA A 274 54.05 -100.82 -19.53
CA ALA A 274 52.78 -100.44 -18.91
C ALA A 274 51.64 -100.28 -19.95
N ILE A 275 51.95 -99.80 -21.16
CA ILE A 275 51.01 -99.76 -22.29
C ILE A 275 50.68 -101.18 -22.76
N GLU A 276 51.67 -102.08 -22.83
CA GLU A 276 51.49 -103.49 -23.21
C GLU A 276 50.62 -104.24 -22.17
N ASP A 277 50.85 -104.03 -20.87
CA ASP A 277 50.05 -104.61 -19.79
C ASP A 277 48.63 -104.06 -19.78
N LYS A 278 48.44 -102.76 -20.02
CA LYS A 278 47.10 -102.17 -20.17
C LYS A 278 46.39 -102.66 -21.43
N LYS A 279 47.10 -102.86 -22.55
CA LYS A 279 46.56 -103.51 -23.75
C LYS A 279 46.18 -104.96 -23.47
N ARG A 280 46.95 -105.70 -22.68
CA ARG A 280 46.62 -107.07 -22.25
C ARG A 280 45.39 -107.11 -21.36
N GLN A 281 45.26 -106.17 -20.42
CA GLN A 281 44.06 -106.03 -19.59
C GLN A 281 42.84 -105.64 -20.44
N TYR A 282 43.02 -104.78 -21.45
CA TYR A 282 41.95 -104.42 -22.38
C TYR A 282 41.52 -105.60 -23.25
N ALA A 283 42.47 -106.35 -23.81
CA ALA A 283 42.20 -107.56 -24.58
C ALA A 283 41.54 -108.66 -23.74
N ALA A 284 41.92 -108.80 -22.45
CA ALA A 284 41.25 -109.72 -21.53
C ALA A 284 39.81 -109.29 -21.21
N ALA A 285 39.56 -107.97 -21.08
CA ALA A 285 38.21 -107.44 -20.89
C ALA A 285 37.35 -107.57 -22.16
N GLU A 286 37.92 -107.37 -23.35
CA GLU A 286 37.26 -107.66 -24.64
C GLU A 286 36.92 -109.14 -24.76
N LYS A 287 37.85 -110.04 -24.43
CA LYS A 287 37.60 -111.49 -24.46
C LYS A 287 36.51 -111.90 -23.46
N TYR A 288 36.46 -111.28 -22.28
CA TYR A 288 35.38 -111.49 -21.32
C TYR A 288 34.04 -110.96 -21.84
N LEU A 289 34.04 -109.81 -22.54
CA LEU A 289 32.84 -109.26 -23.17
C LEU A 289 32.36 -110.14 -24.34
N GLU A 290 33.28 -110.71 -25.12
CA GLU A 290 33.01 -111.70 -26.17
C GLU A 290 32.49 -113.04 -25.59
N GLU A 291 33.04 -113.53 -24.48
CA GLU A 291 32.54 -114.71 -23.77
C GLU A 291 31.14 -114.49 -23.17
N VAL A 292 30.88 -113.29 -22.62
CA VAL A 292 29.53 -112.89 -22.16
C VAL A 292 28.56 -112.80 -23.35
N LEU A 293 28.99 -112.26 -24.50
CA LEU A 293 28.17 -112.22 -25.72
C LEU A 293 27.89 -113.61 -26.32
N HIS A 294 28.87 -114.50 -26.36
CA HIS A 294 28.67 -115.88 -26.83
C HIS A 294 27.81 -116.71 -25.86
N SER A 295 27.92 -116.48 -24.54
CA SER A 295 27.01 -117.08 -23.56
C SER A 295 25.56 -116.62 -23.72
N ALA A 296 25.32 -115.41 -24.25
CA ALA A 296 23.98 -114.89 -24.50
C ALA A 296 23.37 -115.35 -25.85
N LEU A 297 24.17 -115.90 -26.77
CA LEU A 297 23.70 -116.39 -28.07
C LEU A 297 23.52 -117.92 -28.14
N ALA A 298 24.17 -118.70 -27.27
CA ALA A 298 24.05 -120.18 -27.25
C ALA A 298 22.88 -120.72 -26.40
N THR A 299 22.09 -119.85 -25.75
CA THR A 299 20.94 -120.25 -24.91
C THR A 299 19.57 -119.94 -25.54
N ASN A 300 19.52 -119.64 -26.84
CA ASN A 300 18.29 -119.49 -27.62
C ASN A 300 18.22 -120.59 -28.71
N ASP A 301 17.91 -121.82 -28.29
CA ASP A 301 17.20 -122.87 -29.03
C ASP A 301 16.55 -123.84 -28.02
#